data_AF-A0AAW5TH55-F1
#
_entry.id   AF-A0AAW5TH55-F1
#
_cell.length_a   1.000
_cell.length_b   1.000
_cell.length_c   1.000
_cell.angle_alpha   90.00
_cell.angle_beta   90.00
_cell.angle_gamma   90.00
#
_symmetry.space_group_name_H-M   'P 1'
#
loop_
_entity.id
_entity.type
_entity.pdbx_description
1 polymer ?
#
loop_
_entity_poly.entity_id
_entity_poly.type
_entity_poly.pdbx_seq_one_letter_code
_entity_poly.pdbx_strand_id
1 'polypeptide(L)'
;GKGPIHRWIPSWRFVLGLFFTLGFGGLVALVTLYIFLPVPSPDDVATAEKTTLYYRDGSTPLGSMYEVNRTPVPLETLPDYIGNAVVASEDRTFYSNSGIDLG
;
A
#
# COMPACT_ATOMS: atom_id res chain seq x y z
N GLY A 1 51.24 19.21 -21.37
CA GLY A 1 49.98 19.77 -20.84
C GLY A 1 48.82 18.92 -21.32
N LYS A 2 47.82 18.64 -20.48
CA LYS A 2 46.67 17.81 -20.87
C LYS A 2 45.93 18.48 -22.05
N GLY A 3 45.61 17.70 -23.08
CA GLY A 3 45.05 18.20 -24.34
C GLY A 3 43.69 18.90 -24.19
N PRO A 4 43.21 19.61 -25.24
CA PRO A 4 42.07 20.53 -25.18
C PRO A 4 40.76 19.91 -24.67
N ILE A 5 40.62 18.59 -24.78
CA ILE A 5 39.39 17.84 -24.53
C ILE A 5 39.30 17.39 -23.05
N HIS A 6 40.45 17.13 -22.39
CA HIS A 6 40.48 16.64 -21.01
C HIS A 6 40.02 17.71 -19.99
N ARG A 7 39.92 18.98 -20.38
CA ARG A 7 39.42 20.06 -19.51
C ARG A 7 37.89 20.06 -19.34
N TRP A 8 37.17 19.34 -20.22
CA TRP A 8 35.70 19.29 -20.24
C TRP A 8 35.12 17.94 -19.80
N ILE A 9 35.97 16.92 -19.62
CA ILE A 9 35.54 15.58 -19.20
C ILE A 9 35.82 15.43 -17.70
N PRO A 10 34.78 15.18 -16.88
CA PRO A 10 34.96 14.97 -15.45
C PRO A 10 35.81 13.72 -15.18
N SER A 11 36.60 13.76 -14.10
CA SER A 11 37.43 12.62 -13.72
C SER A 11 36.57 11.40 -13.36
N TRP A 12 37.08 10.18 -13.58
CA TRP A 12 36.38 8.94 -13.21
C TRP A 12 36.00 8.89 -11.72
N ARG A 13 36.81 9.51 -10.85
CA ARG A 13 36.53 9.67 -9.41
C ARG A 13 35.29 10.53 -9.15
N PHE A 14 35.10 11.58 -9.96
CA PHE A 14 33.92 12.44 -9.87
C PHE A 14 32.67 11.71 -10.34
N VAL A 15 32.76 10.97 -11.46
CA VAL A 15 31.64 10.17 -11.98
C VAL A 15 31.22 9.09 -10.97
N LEU A 16 32.19 8.37 -10.38
CA LEU A 16 31.90 7.38 -9.33
C LEU A 16 31.35 8.02 -8.06
N GLY A 17 31.92 9.14 -7.61
CA GLY A 17 31.42 9.87 -6.45
C GLY A 17 29.98 10.30 -6.64
N LEU A 18 29.63 10.81 -7.82
CA LEU A 18 28.26 11.18 -8.17
C LEU A 18 27.33 9.96 -8.18
N PHE A 19 27.75 8.85 -8.79
CA PHE A 19 26.97 7.62 -8.83
C PHE A 19 26.62 7.10 -7.43
N PHE A 20 27.61 7.00 -6.53
CA PHE A 20 27.35 6.54 -5.16
C PHE A 20 26.53 7.54 -4.34
N THR A 21 26.75 8.84 -4.54
CA THR A 21 25.97 9.87 -3.84
C THR A 21 24.50 9.84 -4.26
N LEU A 22 24.23 9.73 -5.56
CA LEU A 22 22.86 9.62 -6.07
C LEU A 22 22.22 8.29 -5.70
N GLY A 23 22.96 7.18 -5.78
CA GLY A 23 22.47 5.86 -5.40
C GLY A 23 22.10 5.79 -3.92
N PHE A 24 23.00 6.25 -3.05
CA PHE A 24 22.75 6.31 -1.61
C PHE A 24 21.63 7.30 -1.26
N GLY A 25 21.67 8.50 -1.86
CA GLY A 25 20.61 9.51 -1.67
C GLY A 25 19.25 8.99 -2.12
N GLY A 26 19.18 8.26 -3.23
CA GLY A 26 17.97 7.61 -3.72
C GLY A 26 17.45 6.54 -2.76
N LEU A 27 18.32 5.68 -2.22
CA LEU A 27 17.95 4.69 -1.20
C LEU A 27 17.40 5.35 0.07
N VAL A 28 18.07 6.39 0.57
CA VAL A 28 17.60 7.15 1.74
C VAL A 28 16.24 7.77 1.46
N ALA A 29 16.04 8.37 0.28
CA ALA A 29 14.76 8.95 -0.11
C ALA A 29 13.64 7.89 -0.18
N LEU A 30 13.91 6.72 -0.77
CA LEU A 30 12.94 5.62 -0.85
C LEU A 30 12.53 5.10 0.54
N VAL A 31 13.50 4.86 1.42
CA VAL A 31 13.24 4.40 2.80
C VAL A 31 12.43 5.45 3.57
N THR A 32 12.79 6.73 3.42
CA THR A 32 12.06 7.83 4.06
C THR A 32 10.62 7.86 3.57
N LEU A 33 10.40 7.88 2.24
CA LEU A 33 9.06 7.88 1.66
C LEU A 33 8.23 6.68 2.15
N TYR A 34 8.82 5.49 2.22
CA TYR A 34 8.14 4.29 2.69
C TYR A 34 7.67 4.41 4.15
N ILE A 35 8.53 4.89 5.06
CA ILE A 35 8.19 5.03 6.48
C ILE A 35 7.13 6.11 6.71
N PHE A 36 7.13 7.17 5.90
CA PHE A 36 6.18 8.27 6.01
C PHE A 36 4.90 8.08 5.18
N LEU A 37 4.79 6.99 4.41
CA LEU A 37 3.60 6.72 3.63
C LEU A 37 2.47 6.28 4.57
N PRO A 38 1.34 7.02 4.64
CA PRO A 38 0.24 6.63 5.51
C PRO A 38 -0.40 5.34 4.99
N VAL A 39 -0.80 4.47 5.91
CA VAL A 39 -1.63 3.31 5.58
C VAL A 39 -3.05 3.83 5.30
N PRO A 40 -3.65 3.52 4.15
CA PRO A 40 -5.02 3.95 3.85
C PRO A 40 -5.99 3.34 4.87
N SER A 41 -7.04 4.09 5.21
CA SER A 41 -8.12 3.55 6.04
C SER A 41 -8.93 2.52 5.24
N PRO A 42 -9.66 1.60 5.90
CA PRO A 42 -10.52 0.63 5.21
C PRO A 42 -11.49 1.30 4.23
N ASP A 43 -11.96 2.50 4.54
CA ASP A 43 -12.90 3.28 3.73
C ASP A 43 -12.23 3.86 2.48
N ASP A 44 -10.93 4.17 2.52
CA ASP A 44 -10.17 4.65 1.35
C ASP A 44 -9.96 3.55 0.30
N VAL A 45 -9.99 2.29 0.73
CA VAL A 45 -9.85 1.09 -0.11
C VAL A 45 -11.17 0.36 -0.31
N ALA A 46 -12.26 0.82 0.31
CA ALA A 46 -13.57 0.21 0.19
C ALA A 46 -14.09 0.35 -1.24
N THR A 47 -14.15 -0.77 -1.96
CA THR A 47 -14.78 -0.82 -3.27
C THR A 47 -16.29 -0.51 -3.12
N ALA A 48 -16.98 -0.07 -4.18
CA ALA A 48 -18.39 0.37 -4.19
C ALA A 48 -19.37 -0.40 -3.27
N GLU A 49 -20.09 0.31 -2.39
CA GLU A 49 -21.12 -0.29 -1.55
C GLU A 49 -22.43 -0.54 -2.32
N LYS A 50 -23.28 -1.41 -1.77
CA LYS A 50 -24.62 -1.69 -2.28
C LYS A 50 -25.57 -0.52 -1.99
N THR A 51 -26.19 0.05 -3.02
CA THR A 51 -27.23 1.07 -2.85
C THR A 51 -28.57 0.42 -2.53
N THR A 52 -29.20 0.79 -1.41
CA THR A 52 -30.54 0.31 -1.03
C THR A 52 -31.57 1.41 -1.24
N LEU A 53 -32.63 1.10 -1.98
CA LEU A 53 -33.77 1.97 -2.26
C LEU A 53 -34.87 1.69 -1.22
N TYR A 54 -35.46 2.74 -0.66
CA TYR A 54 -36.52 2.65 0.36
C TYR A 54 -37.84 3.25 -0.14
N TYR A 55 -38.96 2.78 0.41
CA TYR A 55 -40.27 3.44 0.25
C TYR A 55 -40.28 4.80 0.96
N ARG A 56 -41.36 5.58 0.76
CA ARG A 56 -41.51 6.94 1.32
C ARG A 56 -41.40 6.98 2.86
N ASP A 57 -41.65 5.86 3.54
CA ASP A 57 -41.50 5.75 4.98
C ASP A 57 -40.03 5.79 5.46
N GLY A 58 -39.06 5.63 4.54
CA GLY A 58 -37.63 5.62 4.84
C GLY A 58 -37.12 4.35 5.52
N SER A 59 -38.00 3.39 5.82
CA SER A 59 -37.66 2.18 6.58
C SER A 59 -37.90 0.89 5.80
N THR A 60 -38.89 0.88 4.89
CA THR A 60 -39.22 -0.33 4.13
C THR A 60 -38.34 -0.40 2.88
N PRO A 61 -37.48 -1.43 2.72
CA PRO A 61 -36.64 -1.56 1.54
C PRO A 61 -37.48 -1.96 0.32
N LEU A 62 -37.27 -1.26 -0.79
CA LEU A 62 -37.89 -1.50 -2.09
C LEU A 62 -37.03 -2.41 -2.97
N GLY A 63 -35.70 -2.27 -2.85
CA GLY A 63 -34.75 -3.05 -3.62
C GLY A 63 -33.34 -2.51 -3.49
N SER A 64 -32.41 -3.10 -4.25
CA SER A 64 -31.00 -2.69 -4.18
C SER A 64 -30.32 -2.79 -5.52
N MET A 65 -29.40 -1.86 -5.79
CA MET A 65 -28.53 -1.86 -6.97
C MET A 65 -27.09 -2.08 -6.55
N TYR A 66 -26.40 -2.99 -7.23
CA TYR A 66 -25.00 -3.31 -6.99
C TYR A 66 -24.41 -4.03 -8.20
N GLU A 67 -23.12 -3.81 -8.45
CA GLU A 67 -22.33 -4.67 -9.35
C GLU A 67 -21.90 -5.95 -8.63
N VAL A 68 -21.57 -5.82 -7.34
CA VAL A 68 -21.17 -6.93 -6.47
C VAL A 68 -21.99 -6.89 -5.19
N ASN A 69 -22.62 -8.01 -4.82
CA ASN A 69 -23.43 -8.10 -3.61
C ASN A 69 -22.53 -8.24 -2.38
N ARG A 70 -22.18 -7.12 -1.75
CA ARG A 70 -21.37 -7.08 -0.53
C ARG A 70 -21.88 -6.04 0.46
N THR A 71 -21.63 -6.32 1.73
CA THR A 71 -22.04 -5.47 2.86
C THR A 71 -20.83 -5.33 3.78
N PRO A 72 -20.40 -4.11 4.11
CA PRO A 72 -19.36 -3.90 5.11
C PRO A 72 -19.82 -4.44 6.47
N VAL A 73 -18.95 -5.19 7.13
CA VAL A 73 -19.20 -5.73 8.48
C VAL A 73 -17.99 -5.38 9.34
N PRO A 74 -18.16 -4.65 10.47
CA PRO A 74 -17.07 -4.35 11.38
C PRO A 74 -16.51 -5.64 12.00
N LEU A 75 -15.19 -5.78 12.03
CA LEU A 75 -14.52 -7.00 12.52
C LEU A 75 -14.86 -7.31 13.99
N GLU A 76 -15.03 -6.28 14.81
CA GLU A 76 -15.45 -6.35 16.21
C GLU A 76 -16.82 -6.99 16.45
N THR A 77 -17.68 -7.07 15.41
CA THR A 77 -18.98 -7.74 15.50
C THR A 77 -18.90 -9.24 15.23
N LEU A 78 -17.76 -9.72 14.71
CA LEU A 78 -17.55 -11.12 14.37
C LEU A 78 -16.90 -11.86 15.54
N PRO A 79 -17.21 -13.16 15.73
CA PRO A 79 -16.44 -14.00 16.65
C PRO A 79 -14.96 -14.09 16.25
N ASP A 80 -14.06 -14.08 17.23
CA ASP A 80 -12.60 -14.10 17.03
C ASP A 80 -12.13 -15.22 16.08
N TYR A 81 -12.80 -16.37 16.12
CA TYR A 81 -12.42 -17.52 15.29
C TYR A 81 -12.60 -17.27 13.79
N ILE A 82 -13.47 -16.35 13.37
CA ILE A 82 -13.67 -16.04 11.94
C ILE A 82 -12.41 -15.41 11.36
N GLY A 83 -11.91 -14.35 11.98
CA GLY A 83 -10.66 -13.70 11.56
C GLY A 83 -9.47 -14.66 11.65
N ASN A 84 -9.37 -15.40 12.76
CA ASN A 84 -8.30 -16.38 12.95
C ASN A 84 -8.32 -17.51 11.90
N ALA A 85 -9.51 -17.98 11.47
CA ALA A 85 -9.62 -19.00 10.45
C ALA A 85 -9.11 -18.51 9.09
N VAL A 86 -9.47 -17.28 8.70
CA VAL A 86 -9.00 -16.65 7.45
C VAL A 86 -7.49 -16.43 7.48
N VAL A 87 -6.97 -15.87 8.58
CA VAL A 87 -5.52 -15.67 8.78
C VAL A 87 -4.80 -17.03 8.70
N ALA A 88 -5.30 -18.06 9.37
CA ALA A 88 -4.66 -19.38 9.36
C ALA A 88 -4.65 -20.06 7.98
N SER A 89 -5.63 -19.76 7.11
CA SER A 89 -5.71 -20.31 5.75
C SER A 89 -4.85 -19.54 4.74
N GLU A 90 -4.76 -18.22 4.85
CA GLU A 90 -4.07 -17.35 3.89
C GLU A 90 -2.62 -17.07 4.29
N ASP A 91 -2.39 -16.66 5.53
CA ASP A 91 -1.07 -16.29 6.05
C ASP A 91 -1.00 -16.50 7.58
N ARG A 92 -0.45 -17.64 8.00
CA ARG A 92 -0.29 -17.97 9.42
C ARG A 92 0.61 -17.01 10.18
N THR A 93 1.45 -16.26 9.47
CA THR A 93 2.41 -15.32 10.06
C THR A 93 1.89 -13.89 10.06
N PHE A 94 0.66 -13.64 9.58
CA PHE A 94 0.08 -12.30 9.36
C PHE A 94 0.31 -11.30 10.48
N TYR A 95 0.12 -11.70 11.74
CA TYR A 95 0.29 -10.81 12.90
C TYR A 95 1.75 -10.58 13.33
N SER A 96 2.69 -11.28 12.71
CA SER A 96 4.11 -11.32 13.12
C SER A 96 5.11 -11.04 12.00
N ASN A 97 4.68 -11.15 10.74
CA ASN A 97 5.58 -10.96 9.61
C ASN A 97 5.77 -9.48 9.27
N SER A 98 6.84 -9.20 8.53
CA SER A 98 7.22 -7.84 8.12
C SER A 98 6.52 -7.40 6.82
N GLY A 99 5.53 -8.15 6.33
CA GLY A 99 4.84 -7.90 5.06
C GLY A 99 5.68 -8.08 3.80
N ILE A 100 6.98 -8.37 3.94
CA ILE A 100 7.94 -8.61 2.85
C ILE A 100 8.79 -9.81 3.25
N ASP A 101 8.81 -10.83 2.39
CA ASP A 101 9.72 -11.96 2.47
C ASP A 101 10.82 -11.79 1.42
N LEU A 102 12.08 -11.86 1.85
CA LEU A 102 13.26 -11.76 0.97
C LEU A 102 13.87 -13.12 0.64
N GLY A 103 13.29 -14.21 1.15
CA GLY A 103 13.81 -15.58 1.03
C GLY A 103 14.73 -15.99 2.18
#